data_AF-V7P9L1-F1
#
_entry.id   AF-V7P9L1-F1
#
_cell.length_a   1.000
_cell.length_b   1.000
_cell.length_c   1.000
_cell.angle_alpha   90.00
_cell.angle_beta   90.00
_cell.angle_gamma   90.00
#
_symmetry.space_group_name_H-M   'P 1'
#
loop_
_entity.id
_entity.type
_entity.pdbx_description
1 polymer ?
#
loop_
_entity_poly.entity_id
_entity_poly.type
_entity_poly.pdbx_seq_one_letter_code
_entity_poly.pdbx_strand_id
1 'polypeptide(L)'
;MYQFKDDTHFKKYCTDDICDTNLGKINAGCLYFFDTFFGDYSVFASVAKNNIDIVDYIIIWLSYMLNLIKTQKYDSIKLFYDTYIKNSGKYTNNMTHISGYNGYKDLIDKNNYFLSMDMSIASKLYYAFNTLCDIYSGIGINNSNCANYLKKAGKFVEKYKIHIIDHNITEDNPYYCAFYTLLIDYENLKNRCKIFPSAPDITKIISEHVSEVTSSLSIARKLILILSILVVMAIFFGTSYKCKTFTPLRNVITNSDDGVSYRFTEDDDYCTGLECKNDTDKVNARCLHIFETLFKNKSTFENDAKGNIYIVQYILIWLSYVLSLIKSEEKGRLNEFYTKHIKNGERYKKDIEGVTAYKNYKDLIDRYYYLLSMDMSIISKLYDAFSTLCDIYIEFETNSNCDDYLEKAKKFVEIYDEFNEDYNNGKDPPYNQLLSTLSNDYYNLKNVCNDFPSLPTYSRRLVIKRTLIPIAFIFVAVSIFLGIAYKYSLFGFRKRFQKQKLREKIKNIIKKMIH
;
A
#
# COMPACT_ATOMS: atom_id res chain seq x y z
N MET A 1 12.62 -40.56 -1.26
CA MET A 1 13.31 -39.60 -0.40
C MET A 1 14.11 -38.69 -1.31
N TYR A 2 13.85 -37.39 -1.35
CA TYR A 2 14.74 -36.43 -2.04
C TYR A 2 15.41 -35.63 -0.94
N GLN A 3 16.74 -35.74 -0.86
CA GLN A 3 17.59 -34.96 0.03
C GLN A 3 17.83 -33.58 -0.56
N PHE A 4 17.84 -32.57 0.30
CA PHE A 4 18.35 -31.25 -0.01
C PHE A 4 19.83 -31.39 -0.42
N LYS A 5 20.26 -30.76 -1.52
CA LYS A 5 21.68 -30.82 -1.94
C LYS A 5 22.58 -29.92 -1.10
N ASP A 6 22.00 -28.95 -0.39
CA ASP A 6 22.62 -28.19 0.69
C ASP A 6 21.50 -27.53 1.52
N ASP A 7 21.29 -27.97 2.76
CA ASP A 7 20.23 -27.50 3.67
C ASP A 7 20.76 -26.59 4.79
N THR A 8 22.06 -26.28 4.78
CA THR A 8 22.73 -25.48 5.81
C THR A 8 22.07 -24.12 6.03
N HIS A 9 21.68 -23.43 4.95
CA HIS A 9 21.05 -22.10 5.03
C HIS A 9 19.60 -22.11 5.56
N PHE A 10 18.84 -23.19 5.35
CA PHE A 10 17.44 -23.30 5.80
C PHE A 10 17.30 -23.91 7.19
N LYS A 11 18.25 -24.74 7.62
CA LYS A 11 18.24 -25.40 8.94
C LYS A 11 18.10 -24.42 10.11
N LYS A 12 18.76 -23.25 10.05
CA LYS A 12 18.67 -22.24 11.12
C LYS A 12 17.24 -21.70 11.34
N TYR A 13 16.38 -21.79 10.32
CA TYR A 13 14.98 -21.37 10.40
C TYR A 13 14.02 -22.50 10.79
N CYS A 14 14.49 -23.74 10.90
CA CYS A 14 13.69 -24.84 11.41
C CYS A 14 13.38 -24.66 12.90
N THR A 15 12.21 -25.09 13.32
CA THR A 15 11.88 -25.27 14.74
C THR A 15 12.54 -26.57 15.21
N ASP A 16 13.26 -26.53 16.33
CA ASP A 16 14.01 -27.67 16.91
C ASP A 16 15.00 -28.35 15.97
N ASP A 17 15.59 -27.60 15.01
CA ASP A 17 16.52 -28.08 13.99
C ASP A 17 15.98 -29.18 13.04
N ILE A 18 14.68 -29.46 13.10
CA ILE A 18 14.03 -30.56 12.37
C ILE A 18 12.88 -30.01 11.51
N CYS A 19 13.13 -29.83 10.22
CA CYS A 19 12.13 -29.48 9.20
C CYS A 19 11.56 -30.72 8.49
N ASP A 20 11.12 -31.73 9.22
CA ASP A 20 10.75 -33.02 8.60
C ASP A 20 9.35 -33.03 7.99
N THR A 21 8.46 -32.15 8.47
CA THR A 21 7.10 -32.02 7.95
C THR A 21 7.02 -31.00 6.82
N ASN A 22 6.04 -31.15 5.92
CA ASN A 22 5.78 -30.16 4.88
C ASN A 22 5.46 -28.77 5.48
N LEU A 23 4.71 -28.75 6.59
CA LEU A 23 4.36 -27.51 7.28
C LEU A 23 5.59 -26.85 7.91
N GLY A 24 6.49 -27.63 8.51
CA GLY A 24 7.76 -27.14 9.04
C GLY A 24 8.71 -26.59 7.96
N LYS A 25 8.73 -27.20 6.77
CA LYS A 25 9.49 -26.67 5.61
C LYS A 25 8.92 -25.35 5.10
N ILE A 26 7.60 -25.23 5.03
CA ILE A 26 6.93 -23.97 4.65
C ILE A 26 7.25 -22.89 5.70
N ASN A 27 7.23 -23.24 6.99
CA ASN A 27 7.60 -22.34 8.07
C ASN A 27 9.03 -21.81 7.93
N ALA A 28 10.01 -22.69 7.76
CA ALA A 28 11.40 -22.29 7.57
C ALA A 28 11.59 -21.42 6.33
N GLY A 29 10.88 -21.71 5.24
CA GLY A 29 10.88 -20.85 4.05
C GLY A 29 10.28 -19.46 4.30
N CYS A 30 9.17 -19.39 5.03
CA CYS A 30 8.53 -18.14 5.40
C CYS A 30 9.43 -17.28 6.29
N LEU A 31 10.00 -17.87 7.35
CA LEU A 31 10.98 -17.20 8.21
C LEU A 31 12.19 -16.70 7.43
N TYR A 32 12.72 -17.53 6.53
CA TYR A 32 13.85 -17.14 5.68
C TYR A 32 13.54 -15.88 4.85
N PHE A 33 12.38 -15.82 4.20
CA PHE A 33 12.02 -14.65 3.41
C PHE A 33 11.92 -13.39 4.26
N PHE A 34 11.21 -13.46 5.39
CA PHE A 34 11.10 -12.30 6.26
C PHE A 34 12.46 -11.88 6.84
N ASP A 35 13.27 -12.83 7.28
CA ASP A 35 14.61 -12.55 7.81
C ASP A 35 15.55 -11.93 6.79
N THR A 36 15.48 -12.40 5.54
CA THR A 36 16.29 -11.87 4.44
C THR A 36 15.99 -10.40 4.17
N PHE A 37 14.73 -9.96 4.26
CA PHE A 37 14.33 -8.61 3.89
C PHE A 37 14.13 -7.65 5.08
N PHE A 38 13.82 -8.19 6.26
CA PHE A 38 13.40 -7.42 7.44
C PHE A 38 14.23 -7.73 8.69
N GLY A 39 15.07 -8.78 8.68
CA GLY A 39 15.85 -9.17 9.85
C GLY A 39 17.01 -8.24 10.16
N ASP A 40 17.63 -7.67 9.14
CA ASP A 40 18.74 -6.72 9.27
C ASP A 40 18.33 -5.31 8.82
N TYR A 41 18.69 -4.29 9.61
CA TYR A 41 18.37 -2.89 9.33
C TYR A 41 18.94 -2.39 8.00
N SER A 42 20.15 -2.82 7.62
CA SER A 42 20.79 -2.35 6.40
C SER A 42 20.09 -2.88 5.15
N VAL A 43 19.67 -4.15 5.19
CA VAL A 43 18.90 -4.76 4.11
C VAL A 43 17.49 -4.16 4.07
N PHE A 44 16.84 -3.99 5.22
CA PHE A 44 15.56 -3.30 5.29
C PHE A 44 15.65 -1.88 4.70
N ALA A 45 16.60 -1.05 5.15
CA ALA A 45 16.72 0.34 4.72
C ALA A 45 17.02 0.48 3.22
N SER A 46 17.81 -0.42 2.65
CA SER A 46 18.23 -0.41 1.25
C SER A 46 17.22 -1.07 0.31
N VAL A 47 16.48 -2.08 0.80
CA VAL A 47 15.58 -2.91 0.01
C VAL A 47 14.13 -2.74 0.47
N ALA A 48 13.75 -3.28 1.63
CA ALA A 48 12.33 -3.42 1.98
C ALA A 48 11.62 -2.12 2.36
N LYS A 49 12.33 -1.13 2.92
CA LYS A 49 11.77 0.16 3.34
C LYS A 49 11.07 0.91 2.22
N ASN A 50 11.55 0.77 0.98
CA ASN A 50 11.02 1.44 -0.19
C ASN A 50 10.20 0.50 -1.10
N ASN A 51 10.04 -0.77 -0.74
CA ASN A 51 9.36 -1.78 -1.52
C ASN A 51 8.22 -2.40 -0.68
N ILE A 52 7.09 -1.69 -0.66
CA ILE A 52 5.93 -2.04 0.17
C ILE A 52 5.33 -3.41 -0.20
N ASP A 53 5.50 -3.85 -1.46
CA ASP A 53 4.93 -5.09 -1.98
C ASP A 53 5.70 -6.36 -1.56
N ILE A 54 6.88 -6.25 -0.92
CA ILE A 54 7.66 -7.43 -0.53
C ILE A 54 6.87 -8.31 0.43
N VAL A 55 6.16 -7.70 1.39
CA VAL A 55 5.33 -8.45 2.34
C VAL A 55 4.23 -9.19 1.60
N ASP A 56 3.58 -8.54 0.63
CA ASP A 56 2.53 -9.12 -0.19
C ASP A 56 3.04 -10.31 -0.98
N TYR A 57 4.22 -10.21 -1.61
CA TYR A 57 4.83 -11.33 -2.34
C TYR A 57 5.17 -12.52 -1.44
N ILE A 58 5.69 -12.27 -0.25
CA ILE A 58 5.96 -13.34 0.73
C ILE A 58 4.65 -14.03 1.12
N ILE A 59 3.58 -13.27 1.34
CA ILE A 59 2.30 -13.81 1.78
C ILE A 59 1.54 -14.49 0.62
N ILE A 60 1.65 -14.01 -0.62
CA ILE A 60 1.15 -14.69 -1.82
C ILE A 60 1.82 -16.06 -1.97
N TRP A 61 3.14 -16.12 -1.83
CA TRP A 61 3.87 -17.39 -1.83
C TRP A 61 3.40 -18.31 -0.70
N LEU A 62 3.29 -17.78 0.52
CA LEU A 62 2.86 -18.54 1.69
C LEU A 62 1.44 -19.10 1.51
N SER A 63 0.50 -18.25 1.07
CA SER A 63 -0.89 -18.60 0.78
C SER A 63 -0.98 -19.71 -0.26
N TYR A 64 -0.23 -19.59 -1.36
CA TYR A 64 -0.16 -20.64 -2.38
C TYR A 64 0.38 -21.97 -1.82
N MET A 65 1.49 -21.93 -1.07
CA MET A 65 2.11 -23.13 -0.51
C MET A 65 1.24 -23.82 0.54
N LEU A 66 0.53 -23.05 1.38
CA LEU A 66 -0.41 -23.59 2.36
C LEU A 66 -1.64 -24.19 1.69
N ASN A 67 -2.18 -23.55 0.65
CA ASN A 67 -3.30 -24.10 -0.11
C ASN A 67 -2.93 -25.41 -0.84
N LEU A 68 -1.68 -25.57 -1.30
CA LEU A 68 -1.20 -26.82 -1.91
C LEU A 68 -1.21 -28.04 -0.96
N ILE A 69 -1.10 -27.80 0.35
CA ILE A 69 -1.13 -28.86 1.37
C ILE A 69 -2.45 -28.94 2.12
N LYS A 70 -3.43 -28.09 1.77
CA LYS A 70 -4.79 -28.12 2.32
C LYS A 70 -5.44 -29.47 2.03
N THR A 71 -6.12 -30.03 3.03
CA THR A 71 -6.86 -31.30 2.89
C THR A 71 -8.27 -31.13 3.41
N GLN A 72 -9.20 -32.01 3.04
CA GLN A 72 -10.59 -31.95 3.53
C GLN A 72 -10.72 -32.01 5.07
N LYS A 73 -9.70 -32.55 5.78
CA LYS A 73 -9.70 -32.68 7.24
C LYS A 73 -9.09 -31.50 7.99
N TYR A 74 -8.28 -30.66 7.34
CA TYR A 74 -7.50 -29.63 8.04
C TYR A 74 -7.37 -28.36 7.22
N ASP A 75 -7.70 -27.24 7.86
CA ASP A 75 -7.34 -25.91 7.39
C ASP A 75 -5.84 -25.68 7.64
N SER A 76 -5.04 -25.80 6.58
CA SER A 76 -3.59 -25.67 6.64
C SER A 76 -3.12 -24.28 7.05
N ILE A 77 -3.90 -23.23 6.77
CA ILE A 77 -3.57 -21.85 7.12
C ILE A 77 -3.76 -21.64 8.61
N LYS A 78 -4.93 -22.02 9.14
CA LYS A 78 -5.20 -21.95 10.57
C LYS A 78 -4.17 -22.76 11.36
N LEU A 79 -3.90 -23.99 10.93
CA LEU A 79 -2.91 -24.85 11.57
C LEU A 79 -1.51 -24.22 11.56
N PHE A 80 -1.09 -23.66 10.42
CA PHE A 80 0.20 -22.97 10.30
C PHE A 80 0.29 -21.81 11.29
N TYR A 81 -0.73 -20.96 11.31
CA TYR A 81 -0.76 -19.78 12.14
C TYR A 81 -0.74 -20.12 13.64
N ASP A 82 -1.59 -21.06 14.07
CA ASP A 82 -1.64 -21.50 15.47
C ASP A 82 -0.34 -22.19 15.92
N THR A 83 0.28 -22.98 15.03
CA THR A 83 1.51 -23.74 15.35
C THR A 83 2.74 -22.85 15.38
N TYR A 84 2.90 -21.97 14.38
CA TYR A 84 4.18 -21.28 14.15
C TYR A 84 4.14 -19.76 14.31
N ILE A 85 2.98 -19.11 14.21
CA ILE A 85 2.91 -17.63 14.23
C ILE A 85 2.47 -17.12 15.60
N LYS A 86 1.38 -17.66 16.15
CA LYS A 86 0.69 -17.11 17.32
C LYS A 86 1.58 -16.99 18.57
N ASN A 87 2.35 -18.02 18.89
CA ASN A 87 3.12 -18.14 20.13
C ASN A 87 4.63 -18.35 19.91
N SER A 88 5.14 -18.09 18.70
CA SER A 88 6.55 -18.34 18.37
C SER A 88 7.39 -17.09 18.50
N GLY A 89 8.41 -17.13 19.38
CA GLY A 89 9.43 -16.08 19.48
C GLY A 89 10.24 -15.87 18.20
N LYS A 90 10.18 -16.76 17.21
CA LYS A 90 10.82 -16.55 15.91
C LYS A 90 10.07 -15.56 15.01
N TYR A 91 8.78 -15.32 15.26
CA TYR A 91 7.94 -14.38 14.50
C TYR A 91 7.57 -13.12 15.30
N THR A 92 7.73 -13.14 16.62
CA THR A 92 7.45 -12.02 17.52
C THR A 92 8.75 -11.44 18.07
N ASN A 93 8.80 -10.14 18.33
CA ASN A 93 9.93 -9.44 18.97
C ASN A 93 11.28 -9.61 18.26
N ASN A 94 11.27 -9.81 16.94
CA ASN A 94 12.45 -10.05 16.12
C ASN A 94 12.86 -8.83 15.27
N MET A 95 12.22 -7.68 15.50
CA MET A 95 12.40 -6.46 14.72
C MET A 95 12.22 -5.24 15.60
N THR A 96 13.27 -4.43 15.74
CA THR A 96 13.30 -3.27 16.64
C THR A 96 13.43 -1.93 15.91
N HIS A 97 13.77 -1.98 14.62
CA HIS A 97 14.10 -0.80 13.82
C HIS A 97 12.96 -0.32 12.90
N ILE A 98 11.83 -1.03 12.86
CA ILE A 98 10.63 -0.62 12.12
C ILE A 98 9.56 -0.17 13.11
N SER A 99 9.29 1.13 13.15
CA SER A 99 8.27 1.70 14.02
C SER A 99 6.89 1.12 13.72
N GLY A 100 6.17 0.68 14.76
CA GLY A 100 4.81 0.13 14.66
C GLY A 100 4.72 -1.36 14.37
N TYR A 101 5.86 -2.06 14.21
CA TYR A 101 5.90 -3.52 14.05
C TYR A 101 6.92 -4.10 15.04
N ASN A 102 6.46 -4.98 15.92
CA ASN A 102 7.29 -5.67 16.90
C ASN A 102 7.91 -6.95 16.33
N GLY A 103 7.41 -7.45 15.19
CA GLY A 103 8.02 -8.58 14.50
C GLY A 103 7.32 -8.98 13.22
N TYR A 104 7.80 -10.05 12.58
CA TYR A 104 7.25 -10.58 11.33
C TYR A 104 5.76 -10.95 11.44
N LYS A 105 5.30 -11.35 12.64
CA LYS A 105 3.89 -11.60 12.92
C LYS A 105 3.02 -10.38 12.59
N ASP A 106 3.46 -9.17 12.95
CA ASP A 106 2.67 -7.95 12.74
C ASP A 106 2.56 -7.62 11.23
N LEU A 107 3.61 -7.93 10.45
CA LEU A 107 3.58 -7.82 8.98
C LEU A 107 2.59 -8.82 8.35
N ILE A 108 2.56 -10.05 8.87
CA ILE A 108 1.63 -11.10 8.42
C ILE A 108 0.18 -10.73 8.79
N ASP A 109 -0.04 -10.25 10.02
CA ASP A 109 -1.37 -9.93 10.53
C ASP A 109 -2.04 -8.80 9.77
N LYS A 110 -1.26 -7.76 9.43
CA LYS A 110 -1.73 -6.64 8.64
C LYS A 110 -2.18 -7.05 7.23
N ASN A 111 -1.59 -8.12 6.71
CA ASN A 111 -1.80 -8.61 5.34
C ASN A 111 -2.46 -10.00 5.32
N ASN A 112 -3.16 -10.36 6.41
CA ASN A 112 -3.73 -11.70 6.59
C ASN A 112 -4.82 -12.04 5.56
N TYR A 113 -5.40 -11.04 4.90
CA TYR A 113 -6.42 -11.21 3.88
C TYR A 113 -5.89 -12.04 2.69
N PHE A 114 -4.61 -11.91 2.32
CA PHE A 114 -3.97 -12.76 1.31
C PHE A 114 -3.87 -14.24 1.71
N LEU A 115 -3.79 -14.55 3.01
CA LEU A 115 -3.82 -15.94 3.47
C LEU A 115 -5.20 -16.56 3.29
N SER A 116 -6.26 -15.76 3.37
CA SER A 116 -7.64 -16.22 3.15
C SER A 116 -8.03 -16.40 1.67
N MET A 117 -7.10 -16.09 0.75
CA MET A 117 -7.33 -16.12 -0.69
C MET A 117 -7.69 -17.51 -1.22
N ASP A 118 -8.67 -17.53 -2.12
CA ASP A 118 -9.04 -18.76 -2.83
C ASP A 118 -7.85 -19.31 -3.64
N MET A 119 -7.67 -20.62 -3.60
CA MET A 119 -6.53 -21.28 -4.25
C MET A 119 -6.49 -21.00 -5.76
N SER A 120 -7.64 -20.85 -6.42
CA SER A 120 -7.67 -20.52 -7.84
C SER A 120 -7.06 -19.14 -8.12
N ILE A 121 -7.25 -18.15 -7.24
CA ILE A 121 -6.64 -16.82 -7.33
C ILE A 121 -5.18 -16.87 -6.91
N ALA A 122 -4.87 -17.50 -5.77
CA ALA A 122 -3.51 -17.62 -5.24
C ALA A 122 -2.56 -18.28 -6.25
N SER A 123 -3.02 -19.34 -6.92
CA SER A 123 -2.24 -20.02 -7.96
C SER A 123 -1.95 -19.16 -9.19
N LYS A 124 -2.85 -18.24 -9.55
CA LYS A 124 -2.71 -17.31 -10.67
C LYS A 124 -1.74 -16.17 -10.34
N LEU A 125 -1.88 -15.55 -9.17
CA LEU A 125 -0.93 -14.55 -8.67
C LEU A 125 0.47 -15.16 -8.56
N TYR A 126 0.58 -16.33 -7.95
CA TYR A 126 1.86 -17.02 -7.82
C TYR A 126 2.46 -17.37 -9.18
N TYR A 127 1.65 -17.83 -10.15
CA TYR A 127 2.12 -18.08 -11.51
C TYR A 127 2.67 -16.81 -12.17
N ALA A 128 1.93 -15.69 -12.08
CA ALA A 128 2.34 -14.41 -12.63
C ALA A 128 3.64 -13.91 -11.99
N PHE A 129 3.67 -13.86 -10.65
CA PHE A 129 4.85 -13.52 -9.86
C PHE A 129 6.07 -14.37 -10.22
N ASN A 130 5.96 -15.70 -10.18
CA ASN A 130 7.07 -16.60 -10.47
C ASN A 130 7.55 -16.47 -11.93
N THR A 131 6.64 -16.21 -12.86
CA THR A 131 7.01 -15.96 -14.26
C THR A 131 7.83 -14.70 -14.42
N LEU A 132 7.46 -13.61 -13.73
CA LEU A 132 8.22 -12.36 -13.73
C LEU A 132 9.58 -12.55 -13.08
N CYS A 133 9.63 -13.22 -11.92
CA CYS A 133 10.88 -13.56 -11.24
C CYS A 133 11.85 -14.26 -12.21
N ASP A 134 11.40 -15.33 -12.84
CA ASP A 134 12.23 -16.09 -13.78
C ASP A 134 12.76 -15.24 -14.95
N ILE A 135 11.96 -14.28 -15.43
CA ILE A 135 12.35 -13.37 -16.51
C ILE A 135 13.40 -12.37 -15.98
N TYR A 136 13.13 -11.70 -14.85
CA TYR A 136 14.05 -10.75 -14.22
C TYR A 136 15.43 -11.35 -13.95
N SER A 137 15.46 -12.56 -13.39
CA SER A 137 16.71 -13.23 -13.02
C SER A 137 17.50 -13.75 -14.21
N GLY A 138 16.80 -14.01 -15.31
CA GLY A 138 17.40 -14.44 -16.56
C GLY A 138 18.00 -13.32 -17.43
N ILE A 139 17.47 -12.11 -17.31
CA ILE A 139 17.85 -10.97 -18.15
C ILE A 139 19.18 -10.33 -17.68
N GLY A 140 19.60 -10.56 -16.43
CA GLY A 140 20.82 -9.96 -15.86
C GLY A 140 20.75 -8.42 -15.81
N ILE A 141 21.81 -7.77 -15.33
CA ILE A 141 21.86 -6.30 -15.16
C ILE A 141 21.94 -5.56 -16.51
N ASN A 142 22.52 -6.19 -17.55
CA ASN A 142 22.85 -5.54 -18.83
C ASN A 142 21.83 -5.77 -19.96
N ASN A 143 20.66 -6.35 -19.68
CA ASN A 143 19.59 -6.59 -20.65
C ASN A 143 19.99 -7.44 -21.89
N SER A 144 21.12 -8.14 -21.86
CA SER A 144 21.70 -8.79 -23.05
C SER A 144 20.91 -10.02 -23.55
N ASN A 145 20.00 -10.55 -22.73
CA ASN A 145 19.30 -11.81 -22.98
C ASN A 145 17.79 -11.68 -23.22
N CYS A 146 17.27 -10.47 -23.46
CA CYS A 146 15.83 -10.25 -23.65
C CYS A 146 15.22 -11.21 -24.70
N ALA A 147 15.91 -11.45 -25.82
CA ALA A 147 15.40 -12.31 -26.90
C ALA A 147 15.06 -13.74 -26.42
N ASN A 148 15.82 -14.28 -25.47
CA ASN A 148 15.61 -15.62 -24.92
C ASN A 148 14.31 -15.72 -24.10
N TYR A 149 13.82 -14.59 -23.58
CA TYR A 149 12.64 -14.52 -22.72
C TYR A 149 11.41 -13.97 -23.43
N LEU A 150 11.52 -13.54 -24.69
CA LEU A 150 10.41 -12.98 -25.47
C LEU A 150 9.18 -13.90 -25.50
N LYS A 151 9.39 -15.19 -25.78
CA LYS A 151 8.31 -16.19 -25.79
C LYS A 151 7.66 -16.36 -24.41
N LYS A 152 8.43 -16.22 -23.34
CA LYS A 152 7.94 -16.34 -21.95
C LYS A 152 7.16 -15.08 -21.53
N ALA A 153 7.62 -13.89 -21.93
CA ALA A 153 6.92 -12.63 -21.75
C ALA A 153 5.58 -12.61 -22.51
N GLY A 154 5.53 -13.13 -23.74
CA GLY A 154 4.26 -13.31 -24.47
C GLY A 154 3.27 -14.20 -23.74
N LYS A 155 3.73 -15.36 -23.25
CA LYS A 155 2.89 -16.25 -22.43
C LYS A 155 2.43 -15.63 -21.12
N PHE A 156 3.22 -14.76 -20.52
CA PHE A 156 2.81 -13.99 -19.36
C PHE A 156 1.61 -13.10 -19.71
N VAL A 157 1.72 -12.27 -20.75
CA VAL A 157 0.66 -11.35 -21.18
C VAL A 157 -0.63 -12.10 -21.50
N GLU A 158 -0.57 -13.17 -22.30
CA GLU A 158 -1.75 -13.95 -22.67
C GLU A 158 -2.48 -14.54 -21.45
N LYS A 159 -1.73 -15.20 -20.56
CA LYS A 159 -2.35 -15.80 -19.37
C LYS A 159 -2.82 -14.76 -18.37
N TYR A 160 -2.10 -13.66 -18.23
CA TYR A 160 -2.48 -12.56 -17.35
C TYR A 160 -3.84 -11.99 -17.77
N LYS A 161 -4.06 -11.75 -19.07
CA LYS A 161 -5.38 -11.34 -19.60
C LYS A 161 -6.50 -12.31 -19.22
N ILE A 162 -6.30 -13.61 -19.47
CA ILE A 162 -7.27 -14.66 -19.14
C ILE A 162 -7.56 -14.67 -17.63
N HIS A 163 -6.54 -14.47 -16.81
CA HIS A 163 -6.68 -14.48 -15.34
C HIS A 163 -7.51 -13.31 -14.82
N ILE A 164 -7.36 -12.11 -15.40
CA ILE A 164 -8.17 -10.95 -15.05
C ILE A 164 -9.65 -11.17 -15.43
N ILE A 165 -9.90 -11.75 -16.62
CA ILE A 165 -11.25 -12.00 -17.13
C ILE A 165 -11.97 -13.11 -16.34
N ASP A 166 -11.37 -14.30 -16.22
CA ASP A 166 -11.99 -15.48 -15.59
C ASP A 166 -12.48 -15.23 -14.15
N HIS A 167 -11.78 -14.35 -13.43
CA HIS A 167 -11.98 -14.12 -12.00
C HIS A 167 -12.63 -12.79 -11.70
N ASN A 168 -13.09 -12.06 -12.74
CA ASN A 168 -13.62 -10.71 -12.63
C ASN A 168 -12.75 -9.86 -11.68
N ILE A 169 -11.45 -9.83 -11.92
CA ILE A 169 -10.53 -9.07 -11.07
C ILE A 169 -10.71 -7.59 -11.41
N THR A 170 -11.70 -6.99 -10.76
CA THR A 170 -12.02 -5.56 -10.77
C THR A 170 -11.38 -4.87 -9.58
N GLU A 171 -11.46 -3.54 -9.53
CA GLU A 171 -10.93 -2.72 -8.43
C GLU A 171 -11.52 -3.08 -7.06
N ASP A 172 -12.69 -3.73 -7.03
CA ASP A 172 -13.34 -4.20 -5.80
C ASP A 172 -12.77 -5.53 -5.27
N ASN A 173 -11.91 -6.20 -6.05
CA ASN A 173 -11.26 -7.42 -5.61
C ASN A 173 -10.15 -7.04 -4.60
N PRO A 174 -10.14 -7.62 -3.38
CA PRO A 174 -9.13 -7.29 -2.37
C PRO A 174 -7.69 -7.62 -2.80
N TYR A 175 -7.53 -8.41 -3.87
CA TYR A 175 -6.24 -8.77 -4.46
C TYR A 175 -5.93 -7.99 -5.75
N TYR A 176 -6.79 -7.05 -6.17
CA TYR A 176 -6.60 -6.23 -7.37
C TYR A 176 -5.25 -5.53 -7.36
N CYS A 177 -4.89 -4.91 -6.22
CA CYS A 177 -3.60 -4.24 -6.05
C CYS A 177 -2.43 -5.20 -6.33
N ALA A 178 -2.47 -6.44 -5.84
CA ALA A 178 -1.41 -7.42 -6.10
C ALA A 178 -1.28 -7.80 -7.58
N PHE A 179 -2.40 -7.92 -8.30
CA PHE A 179 -2.37 -8.11 -9.76
C PHE A 179 -1.78 -6.88 -10.44
N TYR A 180 -2.26 -5.69 -10.08
CA TYR A 180 -1.80 -4.43 -10.63
C TYR A 180 -0.30 -4.19 -10.41
N THR A 181 0.23 -4.49 -9.21
CA THR A 181 1.67 -4.45 -8.92
C THR A 181 2.46 -5.38 -9.84
N LEU A 182 1.99 -6.62 -10.06
CA LEU A 182 2.63 -7.55 -11.00
C LEU A 182 2.59 -7.04 -12.45
N LEU A 183 1.54 -6.32 -12.84
CA LEU A 183 1.47 -5.68 -14.15
C LEU A 183 2.49 -4.56 -14.28
N ILE A 184 2.61 -3.70 -13.27
CA ILE A 184 3.62 -2.64 -13.21
C ILE A 184 5.02 -3.25 -13.33
N ASP A 185 5.28 -4.35 -12.61
CA ASP A 185 6.56 -5.06 -12.68
C ASP A 185 6.84 -5.62 -14.08
N TYR A 186 5.82 -6.07 -14.80
CA TYR A 186 5.95 -6.49 -16.20
C TYR A 186 6.20 -5.31 -17.14
N GLU A 187 5.52 -4.18 -16.96
CA GLU A 187 5.78 -2.97 -17.74
C GLU A 187 7.20 -2.46 -17.54
N ASN A 188 7.72 -2.57 -16.32
CA ASN A 188 9.12 -2.28 -16.01
C ASN A 188 10.07 -3.22 -16.78
N LEU A 189 9.77 -4.53 -16.86
CA LEU A 189 10.51 -5.46 -17.72
C LEU A 189 10.44 -5.08 -19.19
N LYS A 190 9.26 -4.73 -19.70
CA LYS A 190 9.07 -4.32 -21.10
C LYS A 190 9.90 -3.07 -21.42
N ASN A 191 9.97 -2.10 -20.51
CA ASN A 191 10.77 -0.89 -20.71
C ASN A 191 12.27 -1.21 -20.86
N ARG A 192 12.76 -2.23 -20.13
CA ARG A 192 14.13 -2.74 -20.27
C ARG A 192 14.32 -3.57 -21.54
N CYS A 193 13.35 -4.44 -21.83
CA CYS A 193 13.34 -5.34 -22.97
C CYS A 193 12.26 -4.91 -23.97
N LYS A 194 12.54 -3.86 -24.74
CA LYS A 194 11.56 -3.23 -25.67
C LYS A 194 10.94 -4.18 -26.69
N ILE A 195 11.60 -5.32 -26.96
CA ILE A 195 11.07 -6.38 -27.83
C ILE A 195 9.88 -7.14 -27.21
N PHE A 196 9.65 -7.01 -25.90
CA PHE A 196 8.55 -7.68 -25.22
C PHE A 196 7.19 -7.11 -25.62
N PRO A 197 6.14 -7.95 -25.64
CA PRO A 197 4.80 -7.50 -25.96
C PRO A 197 4.30 -6.49 -24.92
N SER A 198 3.44 -5.57 -25.37
CA SER A 198 2.79 -4.61 -24.50
C SER A 198 2.04 -5.28 -23.36
N ALA A 199 2.11 -4.65 -22.19
CA ALA A 199 1.29 -5.02 -21.07
C ALA A 199 -0.21 -4.92 -21.46
N PRO A 200 -1.03 -5.84 -20.95
CA PRO A 200 -2.47 -5.74 -21.10
C PRO A 200 -3.02 -4.47 -20.45
N ASP A 201 -3.87 -3.74 -21.17
CA ASP A 201 -4.65 -2.62 -20.62
C ASP A 201 -5.83 -3.20 -19.82
N ILE A 202 -5.70 -3.20 -18.50
CA ILE A 202 -6.70 -3.78 -17.60
C ILE A 202 -8.04 -3.06 -17.74
N THR A 203 -8.03 -1.73 -17.80
CA THR A 203 -9.25 -0.92 -17.89
C THR A 203 -10.00 -1.23 -19.18
N LYS A 204 -9.28 -1.31 -20.31
CA LYS A 204 -9.86 -1.69 -21.60
C LYS A 204 -10.40 -3.12 -21.62
N ILE A 205 -9.66 -4.07 -21.03
CA ILE A 205 -10.11 -5.47 -20.94
C ILE A 205 -11.39 -5.59 -20.10
N ILE A 206 -11.46 -4.87 -18.98
CA ILE A 206 -12.65 -4.85 -18.12
C ILE A 206 -13.81 -4.19 -18.87
N SER A 207 -13.61 -3.05 -19.53
CA SER A 207 -14.68 -2.36 -20.27
C SER A 207 -15.22 -3.19 -21.43
N GLU A 208 -14.34 -3.82 -22.22
CA GLU A 208 -14.72 -4.68 -23.35
C GLU A 208 -15.49 -5.92 -22.85
N HIS A 209 -15.01 -6.57 -21.79
CA HIS A 209 -15.68 -7.74 -21.23
C HIS A 209 -17.03 -7.40 -20.59
N VAL A 210 -17.13 -6.28 -19.88
CA VAL A 210 -18.40 -5.82 -19.30
C VAL A 210 -19.42 -5.54 -20.40
N SER A 211 -19.00 -4.92 -21.51
CA SER A 211 -19.88 -4.59 -22.65
C SER A 211 -20.49 -5.82 -23.34
N GLU A 212 -19.71 -6.90 -23.52
CA GLU A 212 -20.21 -8.16 -24.07
C GLU A 212 -21.20 -8.86 -23.12
N VAL A 213 -20.89 -8.86 -21.81
CA VAL A 213 -21.66 -9.62 -20.81
C VAL A 213 -22.94 -8.89 -20.38
N THR A 214 -23.03 -7.56 -20.53
CA THR A 214 -24.26 -6.78 -20.23
C THR A 214 -25.49 -7.22 -21.02
N SER A 215 -25.32 -7.93 -22.14
CA SER A 215 -26.43 -8.51 -22.90
C SER A 215 -27.12 -9.70 -22.21
N SER A 216 -26.56 -10.26 -21.13
CA SER A 216 -27.04 -11.51 -20.49
C SER A 216 -26.98 -11.55 -18.95
N LEU A 217 -26.86 -10.39 -18.27
CA LEU A 217 -26.45 -10.34 -16.87
C LEU A 217 -27.47 -10.90 -15.85
N SER A 218 -27.02 -11.81 -14.97
CA SER A 218 -27.82 -12.39 -13.87
C SER A 218 -27.95 -11.44 -12.66
N ILE A 219 -28.98 -11.65 -11.83
CA ILE A 219 -29.33 -10.82 -10.66
C ILE A 219 -28.14 -10.66 -9.68
N ALA A 220 -27.33 -11.70 -9.50
CA ALA A 220 -26.15 -11.67 -8.64
C ALA A 220 -25.08 -10.66 -9.09
N ARG A 221 -24.91 -10.48 -10.41
CA ARG A 221 -23.95 -9.51 -10.96
C ARG A 221 -24.47 -8.07 -10.92
N LYS A 222 -25.78 -7.85 -11.03
CA LYS A 222 -26.40 -6.54 -10.74
C LYS A 222 -26.18 -6.12 -9.28
N LEU A 223 -26.27 -7.08 -8.36
CA LEU A 223 -25.97 -6.86 -6.94
C LEU A 223 -24.51 -6.48 -6.70
N ILE A 224 -23.55 -7.15 -7.34
CA ILE A 224 -22.12 -6.82 -7.24
C ILE A 224 -21.84 -5.38 -7.69
N LEU A 225 -22.40 -4.96 -8.83
CA LEU A 225 -22.19 -3.61 -9.36
C LEU A 225 -22.80 -2.52 -8.44
N ILE A 226 -23.95 -2.80 -7.82
CA ILE A 226 -24.54 -1.94 -6.79
C ILE A 226 -23.63 -1.89 -5.54
N LEU A 227 -23.08 -3.03 -5.10
CA LEU A 227 -22.13 -3.11 -3.97
C LEU A 227 -20.84 -2.32 -4.26
N SER A 228 -20.30 -2.38 -5.48
CA SER A 228 -19.12 -1.61 -5.91
C SER A 228 -19.37 -0.10 -5.83
N ILE A 229 -20.53 0.36 -6.31
CA ILE A 229 -20.94 1.76 -6.19
C ILE A 229 -21.05 2.16 -4.71
N LEU A 230 -21.62 1.31 -3.86
CA LEU A 230 -21.73 1.59 -2.42
C LEU A 230 -20.36 1.70 -1.73
N VAL A 231 -19.36 0.92 -2.14
CA VAL A 231 -17.99 0.99 -1.60
C VAL A 231 -17.28 2.27 -2.06
N VAL A 232 -17.33 2.59 -3.36
CA VAL A 232 -16.74 3.82 -3.89
C VAL A 232 -17.38 5.06 -3.25
N MET A 233 -18.71 5.05 -3.10
CA MET A 233 -19.43 6.13 -2.41
C MET A 233 -19.04 6.22 -0.93
N ALA A 234 -18.84 5.10 -0.22
CA ALA A 234 -18.39 5.13 1.17
C ALA A 234 -16.98 5.74 1.33
N ILE A 235 -16.05 5.41 0.42
CA ILE A 235 -14.70 5.99 0.39
C ILE A 235 -14.75 7.49 0.03
N PHE A 236 -15.60 7.84 -0.93
CA PHE A 236 -15.85 9.23 -1.32
C PHE A 236 -16.35 10.06 -0.14
N PHE A 237 -17.39 9.60 0.55
CA PHE A 237 -17.94 10.29 1.74
C PHE A 237 -16.95 10.35 2.89
N GLY A 238 -16.09 9.34 3.06
CA GLY A 238 -14.99 9.39 4.02
C GLY A 238 -13.99 10.51 3.73
N THR A 239 -13.64 10.71 2.46
CA THR A 239 -12.72 11.78 2.03
C THR A 239 -13.38 13.15 2.14
N SER A 240 -14.67 13.26 1.82
CA SER A 240 -15.44 14.49 2.04
C SER A 240 -15.56 14.86 3.52
N TYR A 241 -15.89 13.90 4.39
CA TYR A 241 -15.93 14.13 5.84
C TYR A 241 -14.60 14.65 6.38
N LYS A 242 -13.49 14.06 5.93
CA LYS A 242 -12.13 14.56 6.21
C LYS A 242 -12.02 16.03 5.79
N CYS A 243 -12.32 16.35 4.53
CA CYS A 243 -12.21 17.72 4.03
C CYS A 243 -13.04 18.73 4.80
N LYS A 244 -14.26 18.37 5.22
CA LYS A 244 -15.11 19.19 6.10
C LYS A 244 -14.48 19.45 7.47
N THR A 245 -13.82 18.44 8.05
CA THR A 245 -13.10 18.59 9.32
C THR A 245 -11.96 19.59 9.20
N PHE A 246 -11.35 19.72 8.02
CA PHE A 246 -10.31 20.72 7.74
C PHE A 246 -10.85 22.09 7.32
N THR A 247 -12.14 22.25 7.02
CA THR A 247 -12.74 23.54 6.62
C THR A 247 -12.40 24.69 7.57
N PRO A 248 -12.46 24.53 8.92
CA PRO A 248 -12.07 25.60 9.85
C PRO A 248 -10.60 26.02 9.74
N LEU A 249 -9.70 25.13 9.33
CA LEU A 249 -8.29 25.49 9.07
C LEU A 249 -8.15 26.23 7.75
N ARG A 250 -8.84 25.74 6.72
CA ARG A 250 -8.70 26.23 5.35
C ARG A 250 -9.26 27.63 5.17
N ASN A 251 -10.38 27.93 5.81
CA ASN A 251 -11.06 29.24 5.73
C ASN A 251 -10.26 30.40 6.32
N VAL A 252 -9.14 30.13 7.01
CA VAL A 252 -8.22 31.18 7.50
C VAL A 252 -7.38 31.75 6.37
N ILE A 253 -7.14 30.99 5.31
CA ILE A 253 -6.24 31.39 4.23
C ILE A 253 -7.07 32.02 3.12
N THR A 254 -6.69 33.24 2.71
CA THR A 254 -7.37 34.01 1.68
C THR A 254 -6.39 34.42 0.59
N ASN A 255 -6.71 34.13 -0.65
CA ASN A 255 -5.95 34.60 -1.81
C ASN A 255 -6.47 35.98 -2.22
N SER A 256 -5.59 36.97 -2.33
CA SER A 256 -5.88 38.29 -2.90
C SER A 256 -4.90 38.64 -4.02
N ASP A 257 -5.18 39.73 -4.75
CA ASP A 257 -4.30 40.21 -5.84
C ASP A 257 -2.89 40.60 -5.35
N ASP A 258 -2.74 40.88 -4.04
CA ASP A 258 -1.47 41.18 -3.38
C ASP A 258 -0.71 39.92 -2.87
N GLY A 259 -1.24 38.72 -3.13
CA GLY A 259 -0.68 37.43 -2.71
C GLY A 259 -1.54 36.66 -1.72
N VAL A 260 -0.98 35.58 -1.16
CA VAL A 260 -1.67 34.77 -0.14
C VAL A 260 -1.60 35.49 1.21
N SER A 261 -2.75 35.73 1.82
CA SER A 261 -2.89 36.28 3.16
C SER A 261 -3.62 35.29 4.07
N TYR A 262 -3.54 35.49 5.38
CA TYR A 262 -4.36 34.76 6.35
C TYR A 262 -5.19 35.78 7.13
N ARG A 263 -6.47 35.46 7.34
CA ARG A 263 -7.40 36.25 8.15
C ARG A 263 -8.25 35.33 8.99
N PHE A 264 -8.19 35.50 10.31
CA PHE A 264 -9.11 34.84 11.22
C PHE A 264 -10.46 35.57 11.15
N THR A 265 -11.52 34.86 10.78
CA THR A 265 -12.87 35.44 10.59
C THR A 265 -13.59 35.73 11.89
N GLU A 266 -13.31 34.95 12.93
CA GLU A 266 -13.84 35.12 14.29
C GLU A 266 -12.67 34.88 15.26
N ASP A 267 -12.35 35.89 16.07
CA ASP A 267 -11.14 35.92 16.91
C ASP A 267 -11.24 35.03 18.17
N ASP A 268 -12.44 34.55 18.50
CA ASP A 268 -12.75 34.00 19.83
C ASP A 268 -13.07 32.50 19.82
N ASP A 269 -13.41 31.94 18.66
CA ASP A 269 -14.17 30.68 18.52
C ASP A 269 -13.41 29.42 19.00
N TYR A 270 -12.09 29.52 19.17
CA TYR A 270 -11.22 28.41 19.60
C TYR A 270 -10.26 28.78 20.73
N CYS A 271 -10.37 30.00 21.29
CA CYS A 271 -9.44 30.57 22.26
C CYS A 271 -9.80 30.23 23.72
N THR A 272 -10.56 29.15 23.94
CA THR A 272 -11.07 28.78 25.26
C THR A 272 -9.95 28.29 26.20
N GLY A 273 -9.50 29.19 27.08
CA GLY A 273 -8.49 28.90 28.10
C GLY A 273 -7.03 28.98 27.61
N LEU A 274 -6.78 29.69 26.50
CA LEU A 274 -5.44 30.05 26.00
C LEU A 274 -5.41 31.56 25.68
N GLU A 275 -4.31 32.25 25.97
CA GLU A 275 -4.15 33.66 25.58
C GLU A 275 -3.95 33.77 24.06
N CYS A 276 -4.98 34.14 23.30
CA CYS A 276 -4.91 34.41 21.86
C CYS A 276 -4.51 35.86 21.54
N LYS A 277 -3.37 36.31 22.09
CA LYS A 277 -2.96 37.72 22.00
C LYS A 277 -2.41 38.12 20.63
N ASN A 278 -1.85 37.17 19.90
CA ASN A 278 -1.28 37.38 18.56
C ASN A 278 -1.69 36.25 17.60
N ASP A 279 -1.36 36.41 16.32
CA ASP A 279 -1.72 35.45 15.28
C ASP A 279 -1.11 34.06 15.49
N THR A 280 0.09 33.99 16.07
CA THR A 280 0.74 32.72 16.42
C THR A 280 -0.06 31.97 17.49
N ASP A 281 -0.59 32.68 18.48
CA ASP A 281 -1.46 32.12 19.50
C ASP A 281 -2.81 31.67 18.91
N LYS A 282 -3.39 32.43 17.95
CA LYS A 282 -4.61 32.05 17.22
C LYS A 282 -4.42 30.79 16.37
N VAL A 283 -3.29 30.67 15.66
CA VAL A 283 -2.91 29.44 14.93
C VAL A 283 -2.84 28.26 15.90
N ASN A 284 -2.20 28.43 17.06
CA ASN A 284 -2.10 27.38 18.07
C ASN A 284 -3.50 26.93 18.56
N ALA A 285 -4.41 27.87 18.81
CA ALA A 285 -5.76 27.56 19.28
C ALA A 285 -6.50 26.65 18.28
N ARG A 286 -6.43 26.98 16.98
CA ARG A 286 -7.03 26.17 15.91
C ARG A 286 -6.36 24.80 15.73
N CYS A 287 -5.03 24.77 15.77
CA CYS A 287 -4.27 23.52 15.70
C CYS A 287 -4.70 22.57 16.83
N LEU A 288 -4.74 23.10 18.06
CA LEU A 288 -5.14 22.33 19.23
C LEU A 288 -6.60 21.86 19.13
N HIS A 289 -7.52 22.73 18.70
CA HIS A 289 -8.92 22.37 18.52
C HIS A 289 -9.06 21.12 17.64
N ILE A 290 -8.32 21.04 16.54
CA ILE A 290 -8.40 19.88 15.65
C ILE A 290 -7.76 18.64 16.24
N PHE A 291 -6.66 18.78 16.99
CA PHE A 291 -6.13 17.65 17.75
C PHE A 291 -7.12 17.16 18.81
N GLU A 292 -7.87 18.05 19.46
CA GLU A 292 -8.95 17.68 20.38
C GLU A 292 -10.11 17.00 19.63
N THR A 293 -10.54 17.53 18.49
CA THR A 293 -11.62 16.97 17.68
C THR A 293 -11.31 15.58 17.13
N LEU A 294 -10.05 15.30 16.77
CA LEU A 294 -9.66 14.04 16.11
C LEU A 294 -8.99 13.02 17.04
N PHE A 295 -8.38 13.46 18.14
CA PHE A 295 -7.47 12.61 18.93
C PHE A 295 -7.71 12.63 20.44
N LYS A 296 -8.72 13.36 20.96
CA LYS A 296 -8.95 13.53 22.42
C LYS A 296 -9.05 12.25 23.26
N ASN A 297 -9.54 11.16 22.70
CA ASN A 297 -9.63 9.88 23.40
C ASN A 297 -9.68 8.72 22.39
N LYS A 298 -9.64 7.48 22.91
CA LYS A 298 -9.73 6.27 22.10
C LYS A 298 -10.94 6.24 21.16
N SER A 299 -12.14 6.58 21.64
CA SER A 299 -13.35 6.53 20.81
C SER A 299 -13.27 7.51 19.63
N THR A 300 -12.86 8.75 19.90
CA THR A 300 -12.66 9.78 18.87
C THR A 300 -11.58 9.33 17.88
N PHE A 301 -10.45 8.81 18.36
CA PHE A 301 -9.44 8.27 17.47
C PHE A 301 -9.98 7.12 16.61
N GLU A 302 -10.70 6.16 17.19
CA GLU A 302 -11.20 4.98 16.46
C GLU A 302 -12.25 5.31 15.40
N ASN A 303 -13.09 6.31 15.64
CA ASN A 303 -14.17 6.70 14.75
C ASN A 303 -13.72 7.75 13.71
N ASP A 304 -12.88 8.71 14.12
CA ASP A 304 -12.63 9.94 13.35
C ASP A 304 -11.23 9.96 12.71
N ALA A 305 -10.22 9.32 13.34
CA ALA A 305 -8.82 9.39 12.90
C ALA A 305 -8.19 8.05 12.44
N LYS A 306 -8.63 6.90 12.98
CA LYS A 306 -8.03 5.57 12.76
C LYS A 306 -8.21 5.04 11.34
N GLY A 307 -9.21 5.56 10.62
CA GLY A 307 -9.39 5.34 9.18
C GLY A 307 -8.48 6.20 8.28
N ASN A 308 -7.71 7.13 8.86
CA ASN A 308 -6.98 8.14 8.11
C ASN A 308 -5.56 8.35 8.66
N ILE A 309 -4.66 7.46 8.26
CA ILE A 309 -3.27 7.42 8.74
C ILE A 309 -2.45 8.68 8.40
N TYR A 310 -2.99 9.59 7.57
CA TYR A 310 -2.31 10.79 7.09
C TYR A 310 -2.86 12.11 7.66
N ILE A 311 -3.86 12.03 8.55
CA ILE A 311 -4.56 13.23 9.03
C ILE A 311 -3.63 14.16 9.82
N VAL A 312 -2.68 13.61 10.58
CA VAL A 312 -1.65 14.40 11.28
C VAL A 312 -0.76 15.13 10.29
N GLN A 313 -0.33 14.47 9.22
CA GLN A 313 0.50 15.08 8.18
C GLN A 313 -0.22 16.29 7.55
N TYR A 314 -1.51 16.18 7.23
CA TYR A 314 -2.30 17.30 6.70
C TYR A 314 -2.43 18.46 7.70
N ILE A 315 -2.62 18.18 8.99
CA ILE A 315 -2.62 19.22 10.04
C ILE A 315 -1.26 19.94 10.06
N LEU A 316 -0.15 19.20 9.98
CA LEU A 316 1.19 19.78 10.00
C LEU A 316 1.55 20.54 8.73
N ILE A 317 1.05 20.12 7.57
CA ILE A 317 1.20 20.86 6.30
C ILE A 317 0.50 22.20 6.39
N TRP A 318 -0.78 22.20 6.83
CA TRP A 318 -1.51 23.45 7.07
C TRP A 318 -0.79 24.33 8.08
N LEU A 319 -0.37 23.75 9.22
CA LEU A 319 0.30 24.48 10.27
C LEU A 319 1.59 25.12 9.74
N SER A 320 2.44 24.36 9.08
CA SER A 320 3.67 24.86 8.48
C SER A 320 3.42 25.95 7.44
N TYR A 321 2.40 25.78 6.60
CA TYR A 321 2.06 26.75 5.57
C TYR A 321 1.54 28.05 6.17
N VAL A 322 0.54 28.02 7.05
CA VAL A 322 0.05 29.23 7.74
C VAL A 322 1.16 29.88 8.53
N LEU A 323 2.00 29.09 9.20
CA LEU A 323 3.14 29.66 9.91
C LEU A 323 4.14 30.35 8.97
N SER A 324 4.26 29.94 7.71
CA SER A 324 5.11 30.63 6.74
C SER A 324 4.51 31.96 6.23
N LEU A 325 3.19 32.15 6.36
CA LEU A 325 2.48 33.36 5.88
C LEU A 325 2.44 34.50 6.90
N ILE A 326 2.65 34.22 8.19
CA ILE A 326 2.68 35.25 9.25
C ILE A 326 3.92 36.14 9.07
N LYS A 327 3.71 37.41 8.67
CA LYS A 327 4.78 38.41 8.50
C LYS A 327 5.36 38.80 9.87
N SER A 328 6.58 38.39 10.18
CA SER A 328 7.38 38.98 11.27
C SER A 328 8.88 38.95 10.94
N GLU A 329 9.64 39.88 11.53
CA GLU A 329 11.04 40.19 11.20
C GLU A 329 12.08 39.13 11.65
N GLU A 330 11.68 38.02 12.29
CA GLU A 330 12.62 37.09 12.94
C GLU A 330 12.76 35.71 12.27
N LYS A 331 14.02 35.32 12.01
CA LYS A 331 14.43 33.92 11.87
C LYS A 331 14.12 33.18 13.18
N GLY A 332 13.25 32.17 13.15
CA GLY A 332 13.00 31.29 14.33
C GLY A 332 11.54 30.98 14.66
N ARG A 333 10.58 31.56 13.93
CA ARG A 333 9.12 31.45 14.18
C ARG A 333 8.60 30.03 14.46
N LEU A 334 9.00 29.04 13.65
CA LEU A 334 8.59 27.65 13.88
C LEU A 334 9.13 27.11 15.21
N ASN A 335 10.41 27.35 15.48
CA ASN A 335 11.05 26.89 16.70
C ASN A 335 10.44 27.59 17.93
N GLU A 336 10.10 28.86 17.81
CA GLU A 336 9.40 29.60 18.85
C GLU A 336 7.99 29.05 19.07
N PHE A 337 7.18 28.88 18.02
CA PHE A 337 5.85 28.26 18.09
C PHE A 337 5.92 26.88 18.74
N TYR A 338 6.80 26.03 18.23
CA TYR A 338 6.95 24.66 18.71
C TYR A 338 7.42 24.66 20.18
N THR A 339 8.40 25.49 20.54
CA THR A 339 8.90 25.55 21.92
C THR A 339 7.84 26.06 22.88
N LYS A 340 7.20 27.19 22.55
CA LYS A 340 6.19 27.86 23.38
C LYS A 340 4.94 27.01 23.54
N HIS A 341 4.35 26.56 22.44
CA HIS A 341 3.03 25.94 22.44
C HIS A 341 3.06 24.42 22.49
N ILE A 342 3.97 23.76 21.77
CA ILE A 342 3.96 22.29 21.64
C ILE A 342 4.82 21.63 22.73
N LYS A 343 6.09 22.03 22.86
CA LYS A 343 7.03 21.47 23.83
C LYS A 343 6.67 21.85 25.26
N ASN A 344 6.33 23.11 25.50
CA ASN A 344 6.02 23.59 26.84
C ASN A 344 4.53 23.54 27.17
N GLY A 345 3.63 23.51 26.19
CA GLY A 345 2.20 23.50 26.40
C GLY A 345 1.69 22.22 27.07
N GLU A 346 1.03 22.38 28.21
CA GLU A 346 0.51 21.25 29.01
C GLU A 346 -0.51 20.41 28.26
N ARG A 347 -1.40 21.05 27.48
CA ARG A 347 -2.43 20.34 26.72
C ARG A 347 -1.87 19.39 25.67
N TYR A 348 -0.78 19.75 24.99
CA TYR A 348 -0.13 18.87 24.00
C TYR A 348 0.63 17.70 24.64
N LYS A 349 1.06 17.84 25.90
CA LYS A 349 1.78 16.81 26.67
C LYS A 349 0.86 15.91 27.49
N LYS A 350 -0.43 16.22 27.57
CA LYS A 350 -1.39 15.44 28.35
C LYS A 350 -1.57 14.07 27.70
N ASP A 351 -1.30 13.02 28.47
CA ASP A 351 -1.45 11.64 28.00
C ASP A 351 -2.90 11.30 27.71
N ILE A 352 -3.09 10.47 26.68
CA ILE A 352 -4.39 10.07 26.17
C ILE A 352 -4.61 8.60 26.49
N GLU A 353 -5.54 8.33 27.39
CA GLU A 353 -5.83 6.97 27.85
C GLU A 353 -6.48 6.11 26.75
N GLY A 354 -6.09 4.84 26.70
CA GLY A 354 -6.71 3.83 25.84
C GLY A 354 -6.21 3.79 24.39
N VAL A 355 -5.25 4.64 24.01
CA VAL A 355 -4.61 4.61 22.69
C VAL A 355 -3.17 4.11 22.82
N THR A 356 -2.83 3.02 22.12
CA THR A 356 -1.48 2.44 22.14
C THR A 356 -0.55 3.02 21.07
N ALA A 357 -1.13 3.67 20.05
CA ALA A 357 -0.40 4.17 18.90
C ALA A 357 0.42 5.44 19.20
N TYR A 358 -0.03 6.30 20.11
CA TYR A 358 0.62 7.55 20.51
C TYR A 358 0.28 7.89 21.96
N LYS A 359 1.18 8.61 22.64
CA LYS A 359 0.98 8.98 24.05
C LYS A 359 0.14 10.24 24.20
N ASN A 360 0.44 11.26 23.41
CA ASN A 360 -0.17 12.59 23.46
C ASN A 360 0.00 13.31 22.12
N TYR A 361 -0.56 14.52 21.97
CA TYR A 361 -0.47 15.27 20.71
C TYR A 361 0.96 15.65 20.33
N LYS A 362 1.82 15.95 21.32
CA LYS A 362 3.23 16.22 21.07
C LYS A 362 3.93 15.01 20.41
N ASP A 363 3.69 13.80 20.88
CA ASP A 363 4.24 12.57 20.27
C ASP A 363 3.81 12.42 18.80
N LEU A 364 2.55 12.73 18.47
CA LEU A 364 2.08 12.75 17.08
C LEU A 364 2.82 13.79 16.22
N ILE A 365 2.98 15.02 16.73
CA ILE A 365 3.67 16.10 16.03
C ILE A 365 5.15 15.75 15.82
N ASP A 366 5.81 15.19 16.83
CA ASP A 366 7.24 14.87 16.80
C ASP A 366 7.59 13.84 15.72
N ARG A 367 6.73 12.83 15.52
CA ARG A 367 6.92 11.81 14.47
C ARG A 367 6.98 12.38 13.07
N TYR A 368 6.28 13.48 12.85
CA TYR A 368 6.15 14.12 11.55
C TYR A 368 6.70 15.55 11.56
N TYR A 369 7.57 15.87 12.52
CA TYR A 369 8.16 17.20 12.71
C TYR A 369 8.85 17.72 11.45
N TYR A 370 9.40 16.82 10.62
CA TYR A 370 10.04 17.17 9.36
C TYR A 370 9.13 17.99 8.42
N LEU A 371 7.80 17.80 8.47
CA LEU A 371 6.82 18.56 7.69
C LEU A 371 6.77 20.03 8.10
N LEU A 372 6.99 20.31 9.38
CA LEU A 372 7.03 21.67 9.89
C LEU A 372 8.28 22.42 9.44
N SER A 373 9.39 21.68 9.25
CA SER A 373 10.67 22.23 8.80
C SER A 373 10.87 22.20 7.28
N MET A 374 9.85 21.80 6.51
CA MET A 374 9.96 21.72 5.04
C MET A 374 10.07 23.12 4.41
N ASP A 375 10.70 23.15 3.24
CA ASP A 375 10.81 24.37 2.44
C ASP A 375 9.41 24.91 2.11
N MET A 376 9.23 26.22 2.24
CA MET A 376 7.95 26.89 2.00
C MET A 376 7.41 26.63 0.59
N SER A 377 8.29 26.60 -0.42
CA SER A 377 7.89 26.31 -1.80
C SER A 377 7.32 24.90 -1.98
N ILE A 378 7.72 23.96 -1.11
CA ILE A 378 7.22 22.59 -1.11
C ILE A 378 5.89 22.54 -0.35
N ILE A 379 5.85 23.13 0.85
CA ILE A 379 4.69 23.02 1.72
C ILE A 379 3.46 23.76 1.17
N SER A 380 3.68 24.89 0.48
CA SER A 380 2.61 25.65 -0.16
C SER A 380 1.96 24.83 -1.28
N LYS A 381 2.77 24.20 -2.15
CA LYS A 381 2.26 23.35 -3.23
C LYS A 381 1.50 22.12 -2.69
N LEU A 382 1.99 21.48 -1.62
CA LEU A 382 1.28 20.39 -0.95
C LEU A 382 -0.08 20.83 -0.42
N TYR A 383 -0.08 21.99 0.24
CA TYR A 383 -1.30 22.56 0.78
C TYR A 383 -2.28 22.91 -0.34
N ASP A 384 -1.81 23.52 -1.44
CA ASP A 384 -2.64 23.89 -2.58
C ASP A 384 -3.26 22.66 -3.25
N ALA A 385 -2.50 21.58 -3.43
CA ALA A 385 -3.00 20.31 -3.95
C ALA A 385 -4.09 19.71 -3.04
N PHE A 386 -3.79 19.61 -1.73
CA PHE A 386 -4.75 19.14 -0.73
C PHE A 386 -6.02 19.99 -0.69
N SER A 387 -5.87 21.31 -0.67
CA SER A 387 -6.96 22.28 -0.60
C SER A 387 -7.85 22.19 -1.84
N THR A 388 -7.25 22.18 -3.04
CA THR A 388 -7.98 22.04 -4.31
C THR A 388 -8.80 20.75 -4.34
N LEU A 389 -8.21 19.64 -3.90
CA LEU A 389 -8.91 18.36 -3.83
C LEU A 389 -10.10 18.42 -2.87
N CYS A 390 -9.91 19.02 -1.70
CA CYS A 390 -10.98 19.18 -0.72
C CYS A 390 -12.12 20.09 -1.18
N ASP A 391 -11.85 21.12 -1.96
CA ASP A 391 -12.92 21.94 -2.56
C ASP A 391 -13.81 21.11 -3.48
N ILE A 392 -13.21 20.24 -4.30
CA ILE A 392 -14.00 19.37 -5.18
C ILE A 392 -14.86 18.44 -4.33
N TYR A 393 -14.29 17.77 -3.32
CA TYR A 393 -15.04 16.85 -2.46
C TYR A 393 -16.21 17.51 -1.73
N ILE A 394 -15.99 18.71 -1.15
CA ILE A 394 -17.02 19.41 -0.38
C ILE A 394 -18.14 19.91 -1.30
N GLU A 395 -17.78 20.53 -2.43
CA GLU A 395 -18.77 21.09 -3.35
C GLU A 395 -19.55 19.99 -4.08
N PHE A 396 -18.90 18.87 -4.42
CA PHE A 396 -19.53 17.75 -5.11
C PHE A 396 -20.68 17.13 -4.30
N GLU A 397 -20.63 17.17 -2.97
CA GLU A 397 -21.77 16.74 -2.15
C GLU A 397 -23.03 17.59 -2.36
N THR A 398 -22.86 18.87 -2.67
CA THR A 398 -23.96 19.80 -2.91
C THR A 398 -24.45 19.79 -4.35
N ASN A 399 -23.56 19.48 -5.29
CA ASN A 399 -23.86 19.36 -6.71
C ASN A 399 -22.98 18.26 -7.31
N SER A 400 -23.55 17.11 -7.65
CA SER A 400 -22.79 15.95 -8.13
C SER A 400 -22.45 16.00 -9.63
N ASN A 401 -22.59 17.15 -10.28
CA ASN A 401 -22.27 17.32 -11.69
C ASN A 401 -20.76 17.51 -11.88
N CYS A 402 -20.09 16.50 -12.44
CA CYS A 402 -18.64 16.50 -12.61
C CYS A 402 -18.13 17.65 -13.51
N ASP A 403 -18.92 18.10 -14.49
CA ASP A 403 -18.53 19.16 -15.41
C ASP A 403 -18.20 20.47 -14.69
N ASP A 404 -18.87 20.75 -13.57
CA ASP A 404 -18.70 21.97 -12.78
C ASP A 404 -17.33 22.03 -12.07
N TYR A 405 -16.64 20.89 -11.96
CA TYR A 405 -15.36 20.76 -11.26
C TYR A 405 -14.19 20.38 -12.16
N LEU A 406 -14.42 20.21 -13.46
CA LEU A 406 -13.39 19.78 -14.41
C LEU A 406 -12.17 20.72 -14.40
N GLU A 407 -12.39 22.04 -14.32
CA GLU A 407 -11.29 23.01 -14.26
C GLU A 407 -10.49 22.91 -12.94
N LYS A 408 -11.15 22.66 -11.81
CA LYS A 408 -10.46 22.40 -10.53
C LYS A 408 -9.66 21.10 -10.58
N ALA A 409 -10.21 20.07 -11.22
CA ALA A 409 -9.52 18.80 -11.42
C ALA A 409 -8.29 18.94 -12.33
N LYS A 410 -8.36 19.75 -13.40
CA LYS A 410 -7.20 20.11 -14.23
C LYS A 410 -6.13 20.83 -13.41
N LYS A 411 -6.53 21.84 -12.63
CA LYS A 411 -5.61 22.58 -11.75
C LYS A 411 -4.93 21.65 -10.75
N PHE A 412 -5.65 20.70 -10.16
CA PHE A 412 -5.05 19.69 -9.28
C PHE A 412 -3.99 18.87 -10.01
N VAL A 413 -4.29 18.39 -11.23
CA VAL A 413 -3.35 17.61 -12.04
C VAL A 413 -2.10 18.41 -12.39
N GLU A 414 -2.23 19.69 -12.72
CA GLU A 414 -1.11 20.60 -12.99
C GLU A 414 -0.22 20.78 -11.76
N ILE A 415 -0.82 21.12 -10.59
CA ILE A 415 -0.08 21.25 -9.33
C ILE A 415 0.65 19.93 -9.00
N TYR A 416 -0.04 18.81 -9.19
CA TYR A 416 0.53 17.48 -8.94
C TYR A 416 1.71 17.19 -9.87
N ASP A 417 1.62 17.57 -11.16
CA ASP A 417 2.71 17.36 -12.13
C ASP A 417 3.96 18.16 -11.79
N GLU A 418 3.80 19.47 -11.55
CA GLU A 418 4.92 20.34 -11.14
C GLU A 418 5.62 19.81 -9.89
N PHE A 419 4.82 19.34 -8.93
CA PHE A 419 5.33 18.80 -7.68
C PHE A 419 6.00 17.42 -7.86
N ASN A 420 5.53 16.65 -8.83
CA ASN A 420 6.10 15.37 -9.22
C ASN A 420 7.37 15.52 -10.11
N GLU A 421 7.60 16.68 -10.72
CA GLU A 421 8.88 16.99 -11.39
C GLU A 421 9.98 17.31 -10.36
N ASP A 422 9.68 18.13 -9.34
CA ASP A 422 10.61 18.49 -8.25
C ASP A 422 11.09 17.25 -7.45
N TYR A 423 10.24 16.23 -7.34
CA TYR A 423 10.52 14.89 -6.81
C TYR A 423 11.71 14.19 -7.47
N ASN A 424 11.89 14.38 -8.79
CA ASN A 424 12.95 13.72 -9.55
C ASN A 424 14.36 14.26 -9.26
N ASN A 425 14.48 15.32 -8.45
CA ASN A 425 15.74 15.93 -8.06
C ASN A 425 16.29 15.44 -6.70
N GLY A 426 15.61 14.49 -6.02
CA GLY A 426 16.21 13.69 -4.94
C GLY A 426 15.94 14.09 -3.50
N LYS A 427 14.83 14.79 -3.19
CA LYS A 427 14.41 15.12 -1.81
C LYS A 427 13.73 13.92 -1.08
N ASP A 428 13.66 13.98 0.25
CA ASP A 428 13.57 12.89 1.25
C ASP A 428 12.40 11.86 1.19
N PRO A 429 12.56 10.64 1.77
CA PRO A 429 11.58 9.52 1.78
C PRO A 429 10.14 9.78 2.30
N PRO A 430 9.89 10.62 3.31
CA PRO A 430 8.54 10.81 3.86
C PRO A 430 7.56 11.54 2.91
N TYR A 431 8.10 12.17 1.86
CA TYR A 431 7.37 12.88 0.82
C TYR A 431 6.48 11.97 -0.05
N ASN A 432 6.96 10.75 -0.33
CA ASN A 432 6.31 9.81 -1.27
C ASN A 432 4.94 9.34 -0.77
N GLN A 433 4.82 9.18 0.54
CA GLN A 433 3.60 8.68 1.17
C GLN A 433 2.46 9.70 1.09
N LEU A 434 2.79 10.99 1.24
CA LEU A 434 1.81 12.07 1.15
C LEU A 434 1.32 12.26 -0.28
N LEU A 435 2.24 12.25 -1.26
CA LEU A 435 1.89 12.36 -2.68
C LEU A 435 1.05 11.16 -3.14
N SER A 436 1.39 9.95 -2.68
CA SER A 436 0.58 8.75 -2.91
C SER A 436 -0.83 8.87 -2.31
N THR A 437 -0.97 9.54 -1.17
CA THR A 437 -2.28 9.76 -0.54
C THR A 437 -3.12 10.71 -1.38
N LEU A 438 -2.56 11.85 -1.79
CA LEU A 438 -3.24 12.80 -2.69
C LEU A 438 -3.61 12.14 -4.02
N SER A 439 -2.73 11.30 -4.57
CA SER A 439 -2.99 10.53 -5.78
C SER A 439 -4.16 9.54 -5.59
N ASN A 440 -4.22 8.84 -4.45
CA ASN A 440 -5.30 7.90 -4.17
C ASN A 440 -6.63 8.62 -3.94
N ASP A 441 -6.62 9.71 -3.18
CA ASP A 441 -7.81 10.55 -2.95
C ASP A 441 -8.31 11.09 -4.31
N TYR A 442 -7.43 11.60 -5.18
CA TYR A 442 -7.83 12.04 -6.52
C TYR A 442 -8.32 10.90 -7.43
N TYR A 443 -7.71 9.72 -7.34
CA TYR A 443 -8.14 8.54 -8.08
C TYR A 443 -9.58 8.15 -7.72
N ASN A 444 -9.93 8.19 -6.44
CA ASN A 444 -11.29 7.93 -5.97
C ASN A 444 -12.28 8.94 -6.54
N LEU A 445 -11.91 10.23 -6.56
CA LEU A 445 -12.71 11.29 -7.16
C LEU A 445 -12.89 11.10 -8.68
N LYS A 446 -11.81 10.73 -9.39
CA LYS A 446 -11.84 10.44 -10.83
C LYS A 446 -12.71 9.21 -11.15
N ASN A 447 -12.75 8.20 -10.29
CA ASN A 447 -13.64 7.04 -10.46
C ASN A 447 -15.13 7.42 -10.38
N VAL A 448 -15.46 8.49 -9.65
CA VAL A 448 -16.79 9.08 -9.67
C VAL A 448 -16.97 9.98 -10.90
N CYS A 449 -15.94 10.76 -11.25
CA CYS A 449 -15.92 11.70 -12.37
C CYS A 449 -14.94 11.25 -13.47
N ASN A 450 -15.37 10.31 -14.31
CA ASN A 450 -14.50 9.62 -15.27
C ASN A 450 -13.86 10.53 -16.32
N ASP A 451 -14.45 11.70 -16.59
CA ASP A 451 -13.94 12.68 -17.55
C ASP A 451 -12.81 13.56 -17.00
N PHE A 452 -12.47 13.40 -15.72
CA PHE A 452 -11.33 14.11 -15.13
C PHE A 452 -10.00 13.65 -15.74
N PRO A 453 -9.04 14.58 -15.90
CA PRO A 453 -7.72 14.27 -16.44
C PRO A 453 -7.00 13.21 -15.59
N SER A 454 -6.17 12.39 -16.24
CA SER A 454 -5.35 11.43 -15.51
C SER A 454 -4.11 12.11 -14.94
N LEU A 455 -3.65 11.66 -13.78
CA LEU A 455 -2.37 12.12 -13.24
C LEU A 455 -1.20 11.72 -14.17
N PRO A 456 -0.16 12.56 -14.27
CA PRO A 456 1.00 12.31 -15.13
C PRO A 456 1.76 11.06 -14.68
N THR A 457 2.23 10.28 -15.65
CA THR A 457 2.89 8.98 -15.43
C THR A 457 4.42 9.08 -15.19
N TYR A 458 4.96 10.28 -14.98
CA TYR A 458 6.41 10.57 -14.96
C TYR A 458 7.22 9.88 -13.83
N SER A 459 6.55 9.25 -12.86
CA SER A 459 7.18 8.45 -11.78
C SER A 459 8.11 7.33 -12.28
N ARG A 460 8.00 6.89 -13.55
CA ARG A 460 8.81 5.77 -14.05
C ARG A 460 10.32 6.04 -14.10
N ARG A 461 10.85 7.26 -14.28
CA ARG A 461 12.29 7.39 -14.67
C ARG A 461 13.30 7.19 -13.52
N LEU A 462 12.94 7.51 -12.27
CA LEU A 462 13.85 7.41 -11.10
C LEU A 462 13.42 6.38 -10.05
N VAL A 463 12.12 6.01 -9.99
CA VAL A 463 11.68 4.74 -9.39
C VAL A 463 12.34 3.58 -10.14
N ILE A 464 12.49 3.66 -11.46
CA ILE A 464 13.36 2.73 -12.21
C ILE A 464 14.79 2.77 -11.64
N LYS A 465 15.47 3.91 -11.46
CA LYS A 465 16.87 3.87 -10.93
C LYS A 465 17.03 3.45 -9.46
N ARG A 466 16.19 3.91 -8.53
CA ARG A 466 16.30 3.60 -7.08
C ARG A 466 15.63 2.28 -6.70
N THR A 467 14.61 1.85 -7.44
CA THR A 467 13.93 0.57 -7.23
C THR A 467 14.55 -0.55 -8.10
N LEU A 468 15.25 -0.28 -9.23
CA LEU A 468 15.90 -1.33 -10.05
C LEU A 468 17.00 -2.10 -9.32
N ILE A 469 17.80 -1.43 -8.52
CA ILE A 469 18.95 -2.10 -7.87
C ILE A 469 18.39 -3.10 -6.85
N PRO A 470 17.50 -2.70 -5.92
CA PRO A 470 16.83 -3.64 -5.02
C PRO A 470 15.97 -4.67 -5.74
N ILE A 471 15.14 -4.29 -6.72
CA ILE A 471 14.24 -5.21 -7.44
C ILE A 471 15.03 -6.25 -8.24
N ALA A 472 16.13 -5.88 -8.90
CA ALA A 472 16.98 -6.85 -9.58
C ALA A 472 17.66 -7.81 -8.58
N PHE A 473 18.12 -7.34 -7.41
CA PHE A 473 18.68 -8.19 -6.36
C PHE A 473 17.61 -9.07 -5.67
N ILE A 474 16.40 -8.54 -5.44
CA ILE A 474 15.23 -9.27 -4.93
C ILE A 474 14.87 -10.35 -5.92
N PHE A 475 14.70 -10.04 -7.21
CA PHE A 475 14.33 -11.05 -8.20
C PHE A 475 15.45 -12.08 -8.37
N VAL A 476 16.72 -11.69 -8.42
CA VAL A 476 17.85 -12.64 -8.47
C VAL A 476 17.85 -13.55 -7.24
N ALA A 477 17.69 -13.03 -6.03
CA ALA A 477 17.59 -13.84 -4.81
C ALA A 477 16.34 -14.74 -4.85
N VAL A 478 15.16 -14.15 -5.06
CA VAL A 478 13.85 -14.82 -5.08
C VAL A 478 13.78 -15.88 -6.18
N SER A 479 14.37 -15.70 -7.36
CA SER A 479 14.44 -16.71 -8.42
C SER A 479 15.49 -17.80 -8.19
N ILE A 480 16.63 -17.48 -7.58
CA ILE A 480 17.59 -18.50 -7.15
C ILE A 480 16.88 -19.43 -6.15
N PHE A 481 16.11 -18.89 -5.20
CA PHE A 481 15.42 -19.67 -4.19
C PHE A 481 14.09 -20.29 -4.65
N LEU A 482 13.30 -19.63 -5.51
CA LEU A 482 12.13 -20.20 -6.19
C LEU A 482 12.54 -21.31 -7.16
N GLY A 483 13.66 -21.18 -7.86
CA GLY A 483 14.21 -22.25 -8.69
C GLY A 483 14.55 -23.51 -7.87
N ILE A 484 15.00 -23.33 -6.63
CA ILE A 484 15.27 -24.41 -5.67
C ILE A 484 13.95 -24.99 -5.11
N ALA A 485 13.02 -24.14 -4.66
CA ALA A 485 11.72 -24.55 -4.10
C ALA A 485 10.77 -25.18 -5.14
N TYR A 486 10.74 -24.65 -6.37
CA TYR A 486 9.96 -25.15 -7.50
C TYR A 486 10.47 -26.51 -7.98
N LYS A 487 11.79 -26.72 -8.08
CA LYS A 487 12.38 -28.06 -8.32
C LYS A 487 11.98 -29.06 -7.23
N TYR A 488 11.87 -28.60 -5.99
CA TYR A 488 11.43 -29.40 -4.84
C TYR A 488 9.94 -29.79 -4.91
N SER A 489 9.08 -28.84 -5.28
CA SER A 489 7.63 -29.02 -5.41
C SER A 489 7.27 -29.92 -6.60
N LEU A 490 7.78 -29.62 -7.80
CA LEU A 490 7.42 -30.34 -9.04
C LEU A 490 7.77 -31.85 -8.98
N PHE A 491 8.86 -32.21 -8.29
CA PHE A 491 9.28 -33.62 -8.13
C PHE A 491 8.43 -34.41 -7.12
N GLY A 492 7.92 -33.75 -6.07
CA GLY A 492 6.95 -34.33 -5.14
C GLY A 492 5.57 -34.53 -5.76
N PHE A 493 5.11 -33.56 -6.55
CA PHE A 493 3.79 -33.58 -7.19
C PHE A 493 3.68 -34.61 -8.33
N ARG A 494 4.74 -34.81 -9.14
CA ARG A 494 4.75 -35.83 -10.20
C ARG A 494 4.54 -37.24 -9.63
N LYS A 495 5.10 -37.54 -8.45
CA LYS A 495 4.90 -38.82 -7.74
C LYS A 495 3.51 -38.96 -7.13
N ARG A 496 2.89 -37.86 -6.64
CA ARG A 496 1.52 -37.89 -6.09
C ARG A 496 0.47 -38.09 -7.17
N PHE A 497 0.56 -37.39 -8.30
CA PHE A 497 -0.35 -37.56 -9.44
C PHE A 497 -0.30 -39.01 -9.99
N GLN A 498 0.90 -39.60 -10.09
CA GLN A 498 1.06 -41.01 -10.47
C GLN A 498 0.46 -41.98 -9.44
N LYS A 499 0.64 -41.74 -8.13
CA LYS A 499 0.02 -42.56 -7.07
C LYS A 499 -1.50 -42.47 -7.07
N GLN A 500 -2.08 -41.30 -7.37
CA GLN A 500 -3.52 -41.09 -7.43
C GLN A 500 -4.13 -41.83 -8.64
N LYS A 501 -3.48 -41.73 -9.80
CA LYS A 501 -3.85 -42.48 -11.02
C LYS A 501 -3.75 -44.01 -10.83
N LEU A 502 -2.78 -44.47 -10.04
CA LEU A 502 -2.64 -45.90 -9.69
C LEU A 502 -3.74 -46.37 -8.73
N ARG A 503 -4.12 -45.56 -7.74
CA ARG A 503 -5.23 -45.85 -6.82
C ARG A 503 -6.58 -45.92 -7.53
N GLU A 504 -6.83 -45.04 -8.51
CA GLU A 504 -8.03 -45.10 -9.35
C GLU A 504 -8.07 -46.36 -10.22
N LYS A 505 -6.94 -46.74 -10.83
CA LYS A 505 -6.83 -48.01 -11.56
C LYS A 505 -7.12 -49.22 -10.68
N ILE A 506 -6.57 -49.27 -9.47
CA ILE A 506 -6.81 -50.35 -8.51
C ILE A 506 -8.29 -50.38 -8.08
N LYS A 507 -8.91 -49.22 -7.79
CA LYS A 507 -10.35 -49.13 -7.49
C LYS A 507 -11.22 -49.65 -8.65
N ASN A 508 -10.88 -49.31 -9.89
CA ASN A 508 -11.61 -49.77 -11.07
C ASN A 508 -11.45 -51.29 -11.30
N ILE A 509 -10.28 -51.85 -10.98
CA ILE A 509 -10.05 -53.31 -11.04
C ILE A 509 -10.86 -54.02 -9.96
N ILE A 510 -10.82 -53.54 -8.71
CA ILE A 510 -11.60 -54.11 -7.60
C ILE A 510 -13.11 -54.05 -7.91
N LYS A 511 -13.59 -52.95 -8.50
CA LYS A 511 -14.99 -52.80 -8.89
C LYS A 511 -15.42 -53.78 -10.00
N LYS A 512 -14.48 -54.24 -10.84
CA LYS A 512 -14.70 -55.28 -11.86
C LYS A 512 -14.55 -56.72 -11.35
N MET A 513 -13.97 -56.91 -10.15
CA MET A 513 -13.84 -58.23 -9.52
C MET A 513 -15.01 -58.56 -8.58
N ILE A 514 -15.76 -57.53 -8.15
CA ILE A 514 -16.92 -57.65 -7.25
C ILE A 514 -18.24 -57.77 -8.04
N HIS A 515 -18.17 -57.73 -9.37
CA HIS A 515 -19.31 -57.90 -10.27
C HIS A 515 -18.99 -58.99 -11.28
#